data_AF-A0A6N8G5X8-F1
#
_entry.id   AF-A0A6N8G5X8-F1
#
_cell.length_a   1.000
_cell.length_b   1.000
_cell.length_c   1.000
_cell.angle_alpha   90.00
_cell.angle_beta   90.00
_cell.angle_gamma   90.00
#
_symmetry.space_group_name_H-M   'P 1'
#
loop_
_entity.id
_entity.type
_entity.pdbx_description
1 polymer ?
#
loop_
_entity_poly.entity_id
_entity_poly.type
_entity_poly.pdbx_seq_one_letter_code
_entity_poly.pdbx_strand_id
1 'polypeptide(L)'
;MPLIAALCGSFINLPFFILTACLSERRINFELFPLWLLKSWCLPAYRTRNQPYSYVGINVSGGLIPIILALYQFQRTQPLAILLVTAIVGVLNYFLVKVIPGRAIVIRESRFWLIASVAALLAMAVVAPGVNRTDVSVAFAGGVLGTTIGADLLHIKDVRPETAATPLSLEVQD
;
A
#
# COMPACT_ATOMS: atom_id res chain seq x y z
N MET A 1 -7.09 -19.09 14.84
CA MET A 1 -6.04 -18.18 15.33
C MET A 1 -5.40 -17.31 14.25
N PRO A 2 -4.72 -17.81 13.19
CA PRO A 2 -3.99 -16.92 12.26
C PRO A 2 -4.87 -15.86 11.58
N LEU A 3 -6.13 -16.19 11.22
CA LEU A 3 -7.09 -15.22 10.69
C LEU A 3 -7.38 -14.05 11.66
N ILE A 4 -7.48 -14.33 12.97
CA ILE A 4 -7.72 -13.30 13.98
C ILE A 4 -6.49 -12.38 14.10
N ALA A 5 -5.28 -12.94 14.07
CA ALA A 5 -4.06 -12.14 14.08
C ALA A 5 -3.94 -11.26 12.82
N ALA A 6 -4.32 -11.77 11.64
CA ALA A 6 -4.36 -10.98 10.41
C ALA A 6 -5.41 -9.85 10.46
N LEU A 7 -6.60 -10.13 11.01
CA LEU A 7 -7.64 -9.12 11.21
C LEU A 7 -7.26 -8.06 12.25
N CYS A 8 -6.62 -8.44 13.37
CA CYS A 8 -6.08 -7.47 14.32
C CYS A 8 -4.95 -6.62 13.70
N GLY A 9 -4.10 -7.23 12.86
CA GLY A 9 -3.04 -6.54 12.13
C GLY A 9 -3.53 -5.52 11.10
N SER A 10 -4.75 -5.64 10.59
CA SER A 10 -5.29 -4.70 9.60
C SER A 10 -5.71 -3.36 10.21
N PHE A 11 -5.90 -3.29 11.53
CA PHE A 11 -6.07 -2.03 12.26
C PHE A 11 -4.73 -1.31 12.53
N ILE A 12 -3.59 -1.92 12.20
CA ILE A 12 -2.26 -1.37 12.45
C ILE A 12 -1.74 -0.66 11.20
N ASN A 13 -1.86 0.67 11.15
CA ASN A 13 -1.30 1.55 10.10
C ASN A 13 -0.10 2.35 10.64
N LEU A 14 1.11 1.97 10.23
CA LEU A 14 2.34 2.64 10.65
C LEU A 14 2.53 3.93 9.83
N PRO A 15 2.77 5.11 10.44
CA PRO A 15 3.02 6.34 9.68
C PRO A 15 4.33 6.23 8.89
N PHE A 16 4.28 6.50 7.59
CA PHE A 16 5.41 6.36 6.66
C PHE A 16 5.93 7.73 6.19
N PHE A 17 5.03 8.67 5.88
CA PHE A 17 5.37 10.06 5.59
C PHE A 17 4.43 11.04 6.28
N ILE A 18 4.98 12.19 6.73
CA ILE A 18 4.20 13.35 7.16
C ILE A 18 4.08 14.30 5.97
N LEU A 19 2.85 14.60 5.58
CA LEU A 19 2.52 15.60 4.57
C LEU A 19 2.23 16.92 5.28
N THR A 20 3.27 17.73 5.42
CA THR A 20 3.17 19.10 5.91
C THR A 20 2.34 19.92 4.93
N ALA A 21 1.11 20.27 5.29
CA ALA A 21 0.42 21.32 4.55
C ALA A 21 1.11 22.65 4.87
N CYS A 22 1.54 23.39 3.84
CA CYS A 22 2.29 24.63 4.02
C CYS A 22 1.40 25.80 4.48
N LEU A 23 0.91 25.75 5.71
CA LEU A 23 0.33 26.89 6.42
C LEU A 23 0.80 26.92 7.89
N SER A 24 1.31 28.09 8.28
CA SER A 24 1.78 28.47 9.63
C SER A 24 3.11 27.86 10.09
N GLU A 25 4.06 28.75 10.39
CA GLU A 25 5.34 28.39 11.00
C GLU A 25 5.16 28.00 12.47
N ARG A 26 5.50 26.76 12.83
CA ARG A 26 5.87 26.42 14.21
C ARG A 26 6.93 25.33 14.21
N ARG A 27 8.17 25.71 14.50
CA ARG A 27 9.26 24.75 14.77
C ARG A 27 8.86 23.87 15.96
N ILE A 28 9.01 22.56 15.78
CA ILE A 28 8.96 21.56 16.85
C ILE A 28 10.29 20.80 16.75
N ASN A 29 10.98 20.64 17.87
CA ASN A 29 12.29 20.00 17.89
C ASN A 29 12.16 18.49 17.68
N PHE A 30 13.00 17.93 16.82
CA PHE A 30 13.18 16.49 16.71
C PHE A 30 14.11 16.00 17.83
N GLU A 31 13.54 15.61 18.97
CA GLU A 31 14.25 14.77 19.92
C GLU A 31 14.08 13.30 19.53
N LEU A 32 15.20 12.57 19.41
CA LEU A 32 15.21 11.18 19.02
C LEU A 32 14.58 10.31 20.12
N PHE A 33 13.49 9.62 19.76
CA PHE A 33 12.90 8.44 20.41
C PHE A 33 13.18 8.27 21.92
N PRO A 34 12.14 8.44 22.76
CA PRO A 34 11.28 7.27 22.93
C PRO A 34 9.78 7.54 23.06
N LEU A 35 9.01 6.49 22.77
CA LEU A 35 7.74 6.10 23.39
C LEU A 35 6.86 7.22 24.00
N TRP A 36 6.00 7.80 23.16
CA TRP A 36 4.57 7.78 23.51
C TRP A 36 3.96 6.53 22.86
N LEU A 37 4.14 5.38 23.51
CA LEU A 37 4.04 4.05 22.88
C LEU A 37 2.68 3.83 22.21
N LEU A 38 2.69 3.59 20.89
CA LEU A 38 1.54 3.27 20.03
C LEU A 38 0.41 4.34 19.95
N LYS A 39 0.44 5.39 20.79
CA LYS A 39 -0.59 6.43 21.06
C LYS A 39 -1.56 6.73 19.89
N SER A 40 -2.71 6.07 19.76
CA SER A 40 -3.15 4.86 20.47
C SER A 40 -3.46 3.74 19.49
N TRP A 41 -2.78 2.61 19.67
CA TRP A 41 -2.57 1.45 18.79
C TRP A 41 -2.26 1.70 17.31
N CYS A 42 -3.03 2.49 16.55
CA CYS A 42 -2.67 3.00 15.21
C CYS A 42 -3.59 4.12 14.67
N LEU A 43 -3.93 5.10 15.52
CA LEU A 43 -4.61 6.37 15.18
C LEU A 43 -5.72 6.30 14.09
N PRO A 44 -6.80 5.54 14.31
CA PRO A 44 -7.99 5.64 13.47
C PRO A 44 -8.60 7.06 13.57
N ALA A 45 -8.61 7.79 12.45
CA ALA A 45 -9.38 9.01 12.21
C ALA A 45 -9.41 10.03 13.38
N TYR A 46 -8.25 10.61 13.74
CA TYR A 46 -8.19 11.74 14.69
C TYR A 46 -8.81 13.03 14.10
N ARG A 47 -10.14 13.06 14.05
CA ARG A 47 -10.94 14.12 13.41
C ARG A 47 -11.14 15.32 14.33
N THR A 48 -10.05 15.97 14.74
CA THR A 48 -10.15 17.35 15.25
C THR A 48 -10.10 18.34 14.09
N ARG A 49 -10.93 19.38 14.17
CA ARG A 49 -11.26 20.30 13.07
C ARG A 49 -10.07 21.16 12.58
N ASN A 50 -8.96 21.19 13.33
CA ASN A 50 -7.92 22.22 13.27
C ASN A 50 -6.47 21.66 13.24
N GLN A 51 -6.18 20.48 12.68
CA GLN A 51 -4.79 20.03 12.50
C GLN A 51 -4.24 20.40 11.10
N PRO A 52 -3.09 21.12 11.00
CA PRO A 52 -2.49 21.51 9.72
C PRO A 52 -1.57 20.42 9.11
N TYR A 53 -1.68 19.17 9.57
CA TYR A 53 -0.81 18.06 9.15
C TYR A 53 -1.64 16.88 8.69
N SER A 54 -1.33 16.35 7.51
CA SER A 54 -1.79 15.04 7.06
C SER A 54 -0.65 14.03 7.13
N TYR A 55 -0.95 12.74 7.19
CA TYR A 55 0.07 11.68 7.16
C TYR A 55 -0.35 10.54 6.24
N VAL A 56 0.64 9.93 5.58
CA VAL A 56 0.48 8.70 4.80
C VAL A 56 0.94 7.55 5.69
N GLY A 57 0.03 6.66 6.04
CA GLY A 57 0.33 5.42 6.75
C GLY A 57 0.39 4.22 5.81
N ILE A 58 1.24 3.24 6.13
CA ILE A 58 1.26 1.92 5.50
C ILE A 58 0.64 0.88 6.44
N ASN A 59 -0.26 0.04 5.91
CA ASN A 59 -0.87 -1.02 6.69
C ASN A 59 0.13 -2.14 6.99
N VAL A 60 0.21 -2.60 8.25
CA VAL A 60 1.21 -3.59 8.66
C VAL A 60 0.88 -4.98 8.11
N SER A 61 -0.36 -5.47 8.22
CA SER A 61 -0.73 -6.79 7.68
C SER A 61 -0.93 -6.80 6.17
N GLY A 62 -1.42 -5.70 5.58
CA GLY A 62 -1.79 -5.61 4.16
C GLY A 62 -0.72 -5.02 3.25
N GLY A 63 0.27 -4.29 3.79
CA GLY A 63 1.35 -3.67 3.03
C GLY A 63 2.73 -4.12 3.51
N LEU A 64 3.11 -3.74 4.74
CA LEU A 64 4.48 -3.91 5.24
C LEU A 64 4.92 -5.39 5.31
N ILE A 65 4.13 -6.26 5.94
CA ILE A 65 4.45 -7.69 6.06
C ILE A 65 4.47 -8.38 4.67
N PRO A 66 3.48 -8.19 3.78
CA PRO A 66 3.56 -8.70 2.41
C PRO A 66 4.80 -8.26 1.65
N ILE A 67 5.19 -6.97 1.72
CA ILE A 67 6.40 -6.46 1.04
C ILE A 67 7.67 -7.11 1.61
N ILE A 68 7.81 -7.21 2.93
CA ILE A 68 8.96 -7.87 3.58
C ILE A 68 9.04 -9.35 3.15
N LEU A 69 7.91 -10.07 3.15
CA LEU A 69 7.86 -11.46 2.70
C LEU A 69 8.16 -11.60 1.20
N ALA A 70 7.71 -10.67 0.36
CA ALA A 70 8.02 -10.67 -1.07
C ALA A 70 9.51 -10.44 -1.34
N LEU A 71 10.13 -9.49 -0.64
CA LEU A 71 11.58 -9.25 -0.71
C LEU A 71 12.39 -10.45 -0.21
N TYR A 72 11.92 -11.16 0.82
CA TYR A 72 12.56 -12.38 1.31
C TYR A 72 12.67 -13.49 0.24
N GLN A 73 11.70 -13.58 -0.69
CA GLN A 73 11.72 -14.61 -1.73
C GLN A 73 12.87 -14.45 -2.74
N PHE A 74 13.49 -13.27 -2.86
CA PHE A 74 14.70 -13.08 -3.68
C PHE A 74 15.89 -13.92 -3.19
N GLN A 75 15.89 -14.34 -1.92
CA GLN A 75 16.90 -15.24 -1.35
C GLN A 75 16.48 -16.74 -1.40
N ARG A 76 15.28 -17.04 -1.92
CA ARG A 76 14.65 -18.38 -1.87
C ARG A 76 14.24 -18.94 -3.23
N THR A 77 14.12 -18.12 -4.26
CA THR A 77 13.76 -18.54 -5.62
C THR A 77 14.38 -17.61 -6.68
N GLN A 78 14.07 -17.83 -7.96
CA GLN A 78 14.69 -17.16 -9.11
C GLN A 78 14.41 -15.64 -9.11
N PRO A 79 15.42 -14.76 -8.90
CA PRO A 79 15.19 -13.31 -8.82
C PRO A 79 14.66 -12.71 -10.13
N LEU A 80 15.15 -13.20 -11.28
CA LEU A 80 14.73 -12.74 -12.60
C LEU A 80 13.25 -13.05 -12.88
N ALA A 81 12.75 -14.20 -12.41
CA ALA A 81 11.34 -14.55 -12.53
C ALA A 81 10.45 -13.64 -11.66
N ILE A 82 10.88 -13.33 -10.42
CA ILE A 82 10.18 -12.35 -9.58
C ILE A 82 10.13 -10.98 -10.27
N LEU A 83 11.26 -10.51 -10.81
CA LEU A 83 11.33 -9.20 -11.48
C LEU A 83 10.46 -9.14 -12.75
N LEU A 84 10.41 -10.22 -13.53
CA LEU A 84 9.56 -10.30 -14.72
C LEU A 84 8.07 -10.25 -14.34
N VAL A 85 7.63 -11.06 -13.37
CA VAL A 85 6.25 -11.03 -12.87
C VAL A 85 5.93 -9.66 -12.25
N THR A 86 6.84 -9.08 -11.47
CA THR A 86 6.74 -7.72 -10.91
C THR A 86 6.47 -6.69 -12.00
N ALA A 87 7.23 -6.73 -13.10
CA ALA A 87 7.09 -5.77 -14.19
C ALA A 87 5.74 -5.88 -14.90
N ILE A 88 5.31 -7.09 -15.28
CA ILE A 88 4.05 -7.27 -16.01
C ILE A 88 2.85 -6.97 -15.11
N VAL A 89 2.86 -7.44 -13.85
CA VAL A 89 1.80 -7.13 -12.88
C VAL A 89 1.76 -5.63 -12.56
N GLY A 90 2.92 -4.97 -12.47
CA GLY A 90 3.01 -3.53 -12.26
C GLY A 90 2.44 -2.69 -13.40
N VAL A 91 2.77 -3.03 -14.65
CA VAL A 91 2.19 -2.38 -15.84
C VAL A 91 0.68 -2.62 -15.92
N LEU A 92 0.21 -3.84 -15.64
CA LEU A 92 -1.23 -4.14 -15.60
C LEU A 92 -1.95 -3.31 -14.52
N ASN A 93 -1.41 -3.29 -13.30
CA ASN A 93 -2.05 -2.62 -12.17
C ASN A 93 -2.04 -1.09 -12.31
N TYR A 94 -1.00 -0.53 -12.94
CA TYR A 94 -0.94 0.89 -13.30
C TYR A 94 -2.15 1.32 -14.14
N PHE A 95 -2.54 0.54 -15.15
CA PHE A 95 -3.71 0.86 -15.99
C PHE A 95 -5.08 0.50 -15.36
N LEU A 96 -5.12 -0.45 -14.42
CA LEU A 96 -6.36 -0.81 -13.69
C LEU A 96 -6.77 0.23 -12.63
N VAL A 97 -5.86 1.10 -12.23
CA VAL A 97 -6.05 2.09 -11.17
C VAL A 97 -6.51 3.46 -11.72
N LYS A 98 -7.12 4.27 -10.86
CA LYS A 98 -7.30 5.71 -11.08
C LYS A 98 -7.17 6.45 -9.75
N VAL A 99 -6.37 7.52 -9.72
CA VAL A 99 -6.44 8.50 -8.61
C VAL A 99 -7.71 9.34 -8.79
N ILE A 100 -8.53 9.41 -7.74
CA ILE A 100 -9.76 10.20 -7.70
C ILE A 100 -9.62 11.26 -6.60
N PRO A 101 -9.69 12.56 -6.93
CA PRO A 101 -9.72 13.64 -5.93
C PRO A 101 -10.80 13.40 -4.87
N GLY A 102 -10.46 13.58 -3.60
CA GLY A 102 -11.33 13.29 -2.45
C GLY A 102 -11.66 11.81 -2.20
N ARG A 103 -11.05 10.87 -2.94
CA ARG A 103 -11.23 9.41 -2.75
C ARG A 103 -9.93 8.58 -2.85
N ALA A 104 -8.78 9.24 -2.97
CA ALA A 104 -7.44 8.63 -3.09
C ALA A 104 -7.28 7.68 -4.30
N ILE A 105 -6.42 6.67 -4.16
CA ILE A 105 -6.14 5.66 -5.19
C ILE A 105 -7.27 4.63 -5.20
N VAL A 106 -7.96 4.46 -6.34
CA VAL A 106 -9.11 3.56 -6.46
C VAL A 106 -8.91 2.60 -7.65
N ILE A 107 -9.11 1.30 -7.44
CA ILE A 107 -9.16 0.31 -8.53
C ILE A 107 -10.44 0.56 -9.34
N ARG A 108 -10.30 0.76 -10.65
CA ARG A 108 -11.38 1.25 -11.52
C ARG A 108 -12.49 0.22 -11.76
N GLU A 109 -12.19 -1.06 -11.67
CA GLU A 109 -13.06 -2.13 -12.20
C GLU A 109 -13.19 -3.35 -11.29
N SER A 110 -14.26 -4.13 -11.52
CA SER A 110 -14.51 -5.47 -10.95
C SER A 110 -13.41 -6.52 -11.25
N ARG A 111 -12.38 -6.14 -12.02
CA ARG A 111 -11.33 -7.03 -12.54
C ARG A 111 -10.13 -7.24 -11.61
N PHE A 112 -10.15 -6.78 -10.35
CA PHE A 112 -9.00 -6.90 -9.44
C PHE A 112 -8.49 -8.34 -9.26
N TRP A 113 -9.38 -9.34 -9.38
CA TRP A 113 -9.04 -10.77 -9.38
C TRP A 113 -7.99 -11.16 -10.44
N LEU A 114 -7.95 -10.46 -11.59
CA LEU A 114 -6.99 -10.73 -12.66
C LEU A 114 -5.55 -10.53 -12.22
N ILE A 115 -5.27 -9.66 -11.25
CA ILE A 115 -3.92 -9.40 -10.73
C ILE A 115 -3.32 -10.71 -10.19
N ALA A 116 -4.08 -11.44 -9.37
CA ALA A 116 -3.66 -12.72 -8.81
C ALA A 116 -3.56 -13.83 -9.88
N SER A 117 -4.54 -13.89 -10.80
CA SER A 117 -4.53 -14.88 -11.89
C SER A 117 -3.34 -14.70 -12.83
N VAL A 118 -3.04 -13.46 -13.22
CA VAL A 118 -1.90 -13.12 -14.09
C VAL A 118 -0.58 -13.40 -13.38
N ALA A 119 -0.43 -13.02 -12.10
CA ALA A 119 0.78 -13.31 -11.33
C ALA A 119 1.05 -14.83 -11.23
N ALA A 120 0.02 -15.64 -11.00
CA ALA A 120 0.13 -17.11 -10.94
C ALA A 120 0.51 -17.73 -12.29
N LEU A 121 -0.21 -17.36 -13.36
CA LEU A 121 0.02 -17.91 -14.70
C LEU A 121 1.40 -17.53 -15.25
N LEU A 122 1.87 -16.30 -15.02
CA LEU A 122 3.20 -15.86 -15.44
C LEU A 122 4.32 -16.58 -14.66
N ALA A 123 4.15 -16.80 -13.36
CA ALA A 123 5.13 -17.55 -12.57
C ALA A 123 5.28 -18.99 -13.07
N MET A 124 4.17 -19.68 -13.32
CA MET A 124 4.15 -21.03 -13.91
C MET A 124 4.76 -21.06 -15.32
N ALA A 125 4.61 -19.99 -16.11
CA ALA A 125 5.15 -19.93 -17.47
C ALA A 125 6.67 -19.64 -17.52
N VAL A 126 7.23 -19.01 -16.48
CA VAL A 126 8.62 -18.48 -16.50
C VAL A 126 9.60 -19.31 -15.67
N VAL A 127 9.14 -19.98 -14.61
CA VAL A 127 10.05 -20.61 -13.62
C VAL A 127 10.59 -21.96 -14.08
N ALA A 128 9.72 -22.87 -14.56
CA ALA A 128 10.06 -24.17 -15.12
C ALA A 128 8.82 -24.80 -15.81
N PRO A 129 8.97 -25.77 -16.73
CA PRO A 129 7.85 -26.53 -17.26
C PRO A 129 7.12 -27.33 -16.16
N GLY A 130 5.78 -27.23 -16.12
CA GLY A 130 4.93 -27.88 -15.11
C GLY A 130 4.69 -27.00 -13.87
N VAL A 131 4.00 -27.54 -12.87
CA VAL A 131 3.64 -26.79 -11.64
C VAL A 131 4.64 -27.10 -10.53
N ASN A 132 5.41 -26.10 -10.09
CA ASN A 132 6.46 -26.24 -9.09
C ASN A 132 6.18 -25.37 -7.85
N ARG A 133 6.72 -25.78 -6.69
CA ARG A 133 6.55 -25.04 -5.42
C ARG A 133 7.16 -23.63 -5.44
N THR A 134 8.15 -23.43 -6.31
CA THR A 134 8.78 -22.13 -6.60
C THR A 134 7.81 -21.12 -7.21
N ASP A 135 6.84 -21.58 -7.99
CA ASP A 135 5.97 -20.73 -8.79
C ASP A 135 5.03 -19.95 -7.88
N VAL A 136 4.57 -20.58 -6.79
CA VAL A 136 3.81 -19.93 -5.72
C VAL A 136 4.62 -18.79 -5.07
N SER A 137 5.92 -19.00 -4.86
CA SER A 137 6.82 -17.99 -4.28
C SER A 137 7.06 -16.82 -5.23
N VAL A 138 7.21 -17.09 -6.53
CA VAL A 138 7.39 -16.08 -7.58
C VAL A 138 6.10 -15.31 -7.84
N ALA A 139 4.95 -15.99 -7.91
CA ALA A 139 3.64 -15.38 -8.06
C ALA A 139 3.29 -14.48 -6.87
N PHE A 140 3.58 -14.92 -5.64
CA PHE A 140 3.40 -14.09 -4.45
C PHE A 140 4.29 -12.86 -4.48
N ALA A 141 5.60 -13.03 -4.66
CA ALA A 141 6.54 -11.91 -4.60
C ALA A 141 6.34 -10.90 -5.74
N GLY A 142 6.21 -11.39 -6.97
CA GLY A 142 5.95 -10.54 -8.15
C GLY A 142 4.55 -9.95 -8.15
N GLY A 143 3.55 -10.68 -7.63
CA GLY A 143 2.20 -10.18 -7.43
C GLY A 143 2.15 -9.01 -6.45
N VAL A 144 2.74 -9.15 -5.26
CA VAL A 144 2.79 -8.10 -4.23
C VAL A 144 3.59 -6.89 -4.72
N LEU A 145 4.83 -7.09 -5.16
CA LEU A 145 5.69 -5.97 -5.56
C LEU A 145 5.16 -5.28 -6.81
N GLY A 146 4.66 -6.04 -7.80
CA GLY A 146 4.02 -5.47 -8.98
C GLY A 146 2.77 -4.67 -8.61
N THR A 147 1.94 -5.18 -7.69
CA THR A 147 0.76 -4.44 -7.20
C THR A 147 1.16 -3.11 -6.58
N THR A 148 2.05 -3.10 -5.59
CA THR A 148 2.48 -1.87 -4.88
C THR A 148 3.23 -0.89 -5.77
N ILE A 149 4.09 -1.36 -6.68
CA ILE A 149 4.78 -0.47 -7.62
C ILE A 149 3.77 0.15 -8.59
N GLY A 150 2.90 -0.67 -9.19
CA GLY A 150 1.96 -0.25 -10.23
C GLY A 150 0.81 0.64 -9.73
N ALA A 151 0.18 0.29 -8.61
CA ALA A 151 -0.87 1.11 -8.01
C ALA A 151 -0.28 2.31 -7.29
N ASP A 152 0.58 2.07 -6.29
CA ASP A 152 0.86 3.07 -5.26
C ASP A 152 2.04 3.97 -5.64
N LEU A 153 3.20 3.38 -5.97
CA LEU A 153 4.43 4.13 -6.19
C LEU A 153 4.44 4.92 -7.51
N LEU A 154 3.89 4.37 -8.59
CA LEU A 154 3.81 5.10 -9.86
C LEU A 154 2.80 6.27 -9.83
N HIS A 155 1.72 6.16 -9.05
CA HIS A 155 0.71 7.22 -8.90
C HIS A 155 0.95 8.17 -7.71
N ILE A 156 1.98 7.96 -6.87
CA ILE A 156 2.21 8.77 -5.67
C ILE A 156 2.36 10.28 -5.97
N LYS A 157 2.76 10.63 -7.21
CA LYS A 157 2.87 12.01 -7.69
C LYS A 157 1.52 12.65 -8.06
N ASP A 158 0.53 11.83 -8.40
CA ASP A 158 -0.83 12.27 -8.76
C ASP A 158 -1.73 12.40 -7.51
N VAL A 159 -1.34 11.76 -6.40
CA VAL A 159 -2.01 11.89 -5.10
C VAL A 159 -1.66 13.24 -4.46
N ARG A 160 -2.45 14.26 -4.79
CA ARG A 160 -2.39 15.60 -4.18
C ARG A 160 -2.84 15.59 -2.72
N PRO A 161 -1.98 15.92 -1.74
CA PRO A 161 -2.36 16.04 -0.33
C PRO A 161 -3.52 17.02 -0.13
N GLU A 162 -3.45 18.17 -0.81
CA GLU A 162 -4.43 19.27 -0.74
C GLU A 162 -5.82 18.89 -1.27
N THR A 163 -5.95 17.78 -2.02
CA THR A 163 -7.23 17.31 -2.57
C THR A 163 -7.67 15.94 -2.06
N ALA A 164 -6.86 15.27 -1.24
CA ALA A 164 -7.23 14.01 -0.59
C ALA A 164 -8.07 14.23 0.68
N ALA A 165 -7.87 15.36 1.36
CA ALA A 165 -8.66 15.77 2.51
C ALA A 165 -10.02 16.36 2.08
N THR A 166 -11.00 15.49 1.80
CA THR A 166 -12.35 15.88 1.39
C THR A 166 -12.99 16.84 2.40
N PRO A 167 -13.30 18.11 2.03
CA PRO A 167 -14.15 18.95 2.85
C PRO A 167 -15.55 18.35 2.81
N LEU A 168 -15.93 17.64 3.87
CA LEU A 168 -17.22 16.99 3.95
C LEU A 168 -18.30 18.07 4.04
N SER A 169 -18.97 18.31 2.91
CA SER A 169 -20.08 19.25 2.75
C SER A 169 -21.28 18.75 3.54
N LEU A 170 -21.28 19.02 4.84
CA LEU A 170 -22.49 19.06 5.64
C LEU A 170 -23.09 20.45 5.43
N GLU A 171 -24.19 20.48 4.71
CA GLU A 171 -25.03 21.67 4.57
C GLU A 171 -25.43 22.14 5.98
N VAL A 172 -25.19 23.42 6.26
CA VAL A 172 -25.85 24.06 7.40
C VAL A 172 -27.30 24.24 6.95
N GLN A 173 -28.20 23.42 7.50
CA GLN A 173 -29.61 23.76 7.51
C GLN A 173 -29.79 24.83 8.59
N ASP A 174 -30.20 26.02 8.16
CA ASP A 174 -30.55 27.17 9.01
C ASP A 174 -31.86 26.92 9.79
#